data_AF-A0A969SVM4-F1
#
_entry.id   AF-A0A969SVM4-F1
#
_cell.length_a   1.000
_cell.length_b   1.000
_cell.length_c   1.000
_cell.angle_alpha   90.00
_cell.angle_beta   90.00
_cell.angle_gamma   90.00
#
_symmetry.space_group_name_H-M   'P 1'
#
loop_
_entity.id
_entity.type
_entity.pdbx_description
1 polymer ?
#
loop_
_entity_poly.entity_id
_entity_poly.type
_entity_poly.pdbx_seq_one_letter_code
_entity_poly.pdbx_strand_id
1 'polypeptide(L)'
;MSTKGFSYSNSNNTNIVEELFTNIDSPGNIAICKAEGNCDDNGKFTSLYYGHIDPSKLGGKRVLNQGFCSDYGKSKAGDIDGANKGCLRRIQSRLPRLTKLFQQQNIDIAQHKTAFINAVDLWNQASPRVSDNFPQVYADNISKGLSIDNAIRRSRIDAFNLSADGLFNICAREPFYVSRLASYRRYSTDWKRNCIDLDQNRRRLAINSVLTNRGVK
;
A
#
# COMPACT_ATOMS: atom_id res chain seq x y z
N MET A 1 39.28 -21.37 -12.91
CA MET A 1 37.96 -20.88 -13.40
C MET A 1 37.34 -20.02 -12.32
N SER A 2 37.06 -18.76 -12.65
CA SER A 2 36.64 -17.71 -11.72
C SER A 2 35.12 -17.72 -11.53
N THR A 3 34.65 -17.86 -10.29
CA THR A 3 33.26 -17.60 -9.89
C THR A 3 33.10 -16.14 -9.47
N LYS A 4 32.79 -15.25 -10.42
CA LYS A 4 32.24 -13.92 -10.13
C LYS A 4 30.74 -14.07 -9.82
N GLY A 5 30.40 -14.20 -8.54
CA GLY A 5 29.02 -14.23 -8.06
C GLY A 5 28.57 -12.86 -7.55
N PHE A 6 27.57 -12.27 -8.22
CA PHE A 6 26.53 -11.36 -7.71
C PHE A 6 26.88 -10.43 -6.53
N SER A 7 27.33 -9.21 -6.85
CA SER A 7 27.28 -8.05 -5.92
C SER A 7 26.48 -6.85 -6.48
N TYR A 8 26.11 -6.87 -7.76
CA TYR A 8 25.45 -5.74 -8.44
C TYR A 8 23.98 -5.51 -8.05
N SER A 9 23.27 -6.53 -7.55
CA SER A 9 21.82 -6.41 -7.23
C SER A 9 21.56 -5.72 -5.88
N ASN A 10 22.49 -5.79 -4.92
CA ASN A 10 22.28 -5.24 -3.58
C ASN A 10 22.44 -3.71 -3.53
N SER A 11 23.43 -3.14 -4.22
CA SER A 11 23.63 -1.69 -4.24
C SER A 11 22.51 -0.96 -4.99
N ASN A 12 22.04 -1.53 -6.10
CA ASN A 12 20.96 -0.93 -6.91
C ASN A 12 19.62 -0.92 -6.16
N ASN A 13 19.31 -2.00 -5.42
CA ASN A 13 18.10 -2.06 -4.61
C ASN A 13 18.14 -1.06 -3.44
N THR A 14 19.28 -0.86 -2.78
CA THR A 14 19.39 0.14 -1.70
C THR A 14 19.16 1.55 -2.25
N ASN A 15 19.81 1.91 -3.36
CA ASN A 15 19.66 3.22 -3.97
C ASN A 15 18.21 3.49 -4.42
N ILE A 16 17.54 2.50 -5.02
CA ILE A 16 16.15 2.70 -5.47
C ILE A 16 15.17 2.80 -4.30
N VAL A 17 15.40 2.04 -3.23
CA VAL A 17 14.57 2.10 -2.02
C VAL A 17 14.70 3.45 -1.34
N GLU A 18 15.92 3.98 -1.27
CA GLU A 18 16.19 5.33 -0.77
C GLU A 18 15.51 6.39 -1.65
N GLU A 19 15.69 6.34 -2.98
CA GLU A 19 15.01 7.24 -3.93
C GLU A 19 13.49 7.29 -3.70
N LEU A 20 12.87 6.12 -3.53
CA LEU A 20 11.41 5.99 -3.41
C LEU A 20 10.86 6.44 -2.05
N PHE A 21 11.66 6.42 -0.97
CA PHE A 21 11.14 6.55 0.41
C PHE A 21 11.97 7.40 1.38
N THR A 22 12.93 8.20 0.90
CA THR A 22 13.78 9.07 1.74
C THR A 22 12.97 10.07 2.56
N ASN A 23 12.00 10.74 1.95
CA ASN A 23 11.22 11.80 2.59
C ASN A 23 9.76 11.80 2.10
N ILE A 24 8.92 12.65 2.67
CA ILE A 24 7.48 12.72 2.34
C ILE A 24 7.21 13.02 0.86
N ASP A 25 8.12 13.72 0.19
CA ASP A 25 8.00 14.12 -1.21
C ASP A 25 8.60 13.08 -2.18
N SER A 26 9.20 12.01 -1.65
CA SER A 26 9.70 10.90 -2.46
C SER A 26 8.53 10.22 -3.21
N PRO A 27 8.75 9.74 -4.46
CA PRO A 27 7.67 9.21 -5.29
C PRO A 27 6.84 8.10 -4.64
N GLY A 28 7.48 7.20 -3.88
CA GLY A 28 6.79 6.13 -3.17
C GLY A 28 5.89 6.64 -2.04
N ASN A 29 6.33 7.64 -1.29
CA ASN A 29 5.54 8.24 -0.21
C ASN A 29 4.36 9.06 -0.75
N ILE A 30 4.53 9.76 -1.87
CA ILE A 30 3.42 10.45 -2.54
C ILE A 30 2.41 9.45 -3.09
N ALA A 31 2.86 8.34 -3.67
CA ALA A 31 1.98 7.29 -4.16
C ALA A 31 1.13 6.68 -3.03
N ILE A 32 1.73 6.44 -1.86
CA ILE A 32 1.00 6.01 -0.65
C ILE A 32 0.03 7.10 -0.19
N CYS A 33 0.45 8.36 -0.17
CA CYS A 33 -0.42 9.48 0.22
C CYS A 33 -1.67 9.58 -0.67
N LYS A 34 -1.49 9.43 -1.99
CA LYS A 34 -2.59 9.36 -2.96
C LYS A 34 -3.48 8.14 -2.73
N ALA A 35 -2.91 6.97 -2.43
CA ALA A 35 -3.68 5.76 -2.15
C ALA A 35 -4.58 5.89 -0.91
N GLU A 36 -4.12 6.59 0.13
CA GLU A 36 -4.90 6.94 1.31
C GLU A 36 -5.94 8.06 1.04
N GLY A 37 -5.82 8.78 -0.07
CA GLY A 37 -6.67 9.92 -0.42
C GLY A 37 -6.21 11.26 0.15
N ASN A 38 -5.03 11.30 0.78
CA ASN A 38 -4.47 12.49 1.42
C ASN A 38 -3.71 13.40 0.44
N CYS A 39 -3.37 12.91 -0.76
CA CYS A 39 -2.72 13.68 -1.81
C CYS A 39 -3.43 13.53 -3.16
N ASP A 40 -3.20 14.49 -4.06
CA ASP A 40 -3.43 14.32 -5.51
C ASP A 40 -2.24 13.62 -6.21
N ASP A 41 -2.30 13.49 -7.54
CA ASP A 41 -1.26 12.80 -8.31
C ASP A 41 0.08 13.56 -8.39
N ASN A 42 0.09 14.84 -8.01
CA ASN A 42 1.28 15.68 -7.93
C ASN A 42 1.89 15.70 -6.53
N GLY A 43 1.18 15.19 -5.52
CA GLY A 43 1.57 15.24 -4.11
C GLY A 43 1.01 16.43 -3.35
N LYS A 44 0.09 17.20 -3.95
CA LYS A 44 -0.61 18.26 -3.22
C LYS A 44 -1.59 17.65 -2.23
N PHE A 45 -1.56 18.12 -0.99
CA PHE A 45 -2.43 17.62 0.07
C PHE A 45 -3.91 17.95 -0.17
N THR A 46 -4.77 16.99 0.12
CA THR A 46 -6.23 17.16 0.15
C THR A 46 -6.68 17.59 1.54
N SER A 47 -7.99 17.84 1.73
CA SER A 47 -8.54 18.12 3.06
C SER A 47 -8.34 16.97 4.07
N LEU A 48 -8.30 15.71 3.60
CA LEU A 48 -8.14 14.53 4.46
C LEU A 48 -6.80 14.49 5.20
N TYR A 49 -5.76 15.05 4.57
CA TYR A 49 -4.42 15.18 5.16
C TYR A 49 -4.44 15.99 6.47
N TYR A 50 -5.27 17.03 6.54
CA TYR A 50 -5.34 17.94 7.69
C TYR A 50 -6.20 17.41 8.85
N GLY A 51 -6.84 16.25 8.68
CA GLY A 51 -7.67 15.68 9.72
C GLY A 51 -9.01 15.19 9.22
N HIS A 52 -9.30 13.93 9.50
CA HIS A 52 -10.65 13.37 9.44
C HIS A 52 -10.84 12.37 10.57
N ILE A 53 -12.08 12.18 11.01
CA ILE A 53 -12.40 11.17 12.03
C ILE A 53 -12.81 9.91 11.31
N ASP A 54 -12.10 8.81 11.56
CA ASP A 54 -12.54 7.50 11.10
C ASP A 54 -13.67 6.98 12.00
N PRO A 55 -14.88 6.76 11.47
CA PRO A 55 -15.97 6.17 12.25
C PRO A 55 -15.76 4.68 12.57
N SER A 56 -14.76 4.01 11.99
CA SER A 56 -14.70 2.54 11.92
C SER A 56 -14.06 1.80 13.09
N LYS A 57 -13.83 2.42 14.27
CA LYS A 57 -13.37 1.64 15.43
C LYS A 57 -14.54 1.02 16.21
N LEU A 58 -14.64 -0.31 16.10
CA LEU A 58 -15.26 -1.18 17.10
C LEU A 58 -14.76 -0.78 18.50
N GLY A 59 -15.67 -0.31 19.36
CA GLY A 59 -15.36 0.20 20.70
C GLY A 59 -15.58 1.71 20.92
N GLY A 60 -16.08 2.45 19.91
CA GLY A 60 -16.69 3.78 20.11
C GLY A 60 -15.74 4.97 20.30
N LYS A 61 -14.41 4.78 20.19
CA LYS A 61 -13.45 5.89 20.27
C LYS A 61 -13.18 6.48 18.88
N ARG A 62 -13.59 7.75 18.70
CA ARG A 62 -13.27 8.57 17.52
C ARG A 62 -11.75 8.75 17.45
N VAL A 63 -11.15 8.39 16.32
CA VAL A 63 -9.72 8.55 16.09
C VAL A 63 -9.54 9.58 14.99
N LEU A 64 -8.80 10.64 15.30
CA LEU A 64 -8.33 11.59 14.29
C LEU A 64 -7.25 10.90 13.45
N ASN A 65 -7.42 10.93 12.13
CA ASN A 65 -6.42 10.54 11.15
C ASN A 65 -5.96 11.82 10.44
N GLN A 66 -4.66 12.05 10.41
CA GLN A 66 -4.02 13.16 9.69
C GLN A 66 -2.60 12.76 9.27
N GLY A 67 -1.97 13.59 8.44
CA GLY A 67 -0.68 13.34 7.81
C GLY A 67 -0.78 12.43 6.58
N PHE A 68 0.31 12.30 5.83
CA PHE A 68 0.26 11.72 4.48
C PHE A 68 -0.23 10.26 4.45
N CYS A 69 0.05 9.44 5.47
CA CYS A 69 -0.45 8.07 5.55
C CYS A 69 -1.49 7.80 6.65
N SER A 70 -2.20 8.84 7.12
CA SER A 70 -3.31 8.73 8.08
C SER A 70 -2.90 8.06 9.41
N ASP A 71 -1.75 8.47 9.97
CA ASP A 71 -1.08 7.75 11.06
C ASP A 71 -1.34 8.30 12.48
N TYR A 72 -2.06 9.40 12.63
CA TYR A 72 -2.22 10.10 13.93
C TYR A 72 -2.79 9.21 15.04
N GLY A 73 -3.79 8.39 14.74
CA GLY A 73 -4.34 7.39 15.67
C GLY A 73 -3.40 6.26 16.07
N LYS A 74 -2.30 6.05 15.32
CA LYS A 74 -1.32 4.99 15.53
C LYS A 74 0.02 5.52 16.06
N SER A 75 0.31 6.82 15.93
CA SER A 75 1.55 7.44 16.40
C SER A 75 1.41 8.23 17.69
N LYS A 76 0.18 8.47 18.18
CA LYS A 76 -0.12 9.39 19.30
C LYS A 76 0.49 10.80 19.08
N ALA A 77 0.74 11.17 17.83
CA ALA A 77 1.25 12.51 17.52
C ALA A 77 0.27 13.56 18.05
N GLY A 78 0.78 14.71 18.49
CA GLY A 78 -0.05 15.84 18.92
C GLY A 78 -0.44 16.79 17.79
N ASP A 79 0.22 16.67 16.63
CA ASP A 79 0.09 17.55 15.46
C ASP A 79 0.37 16.81 14.13
N ILE A 80 0.27 17.52 13.00
CA ILE A 80 0.47 16.98 11.65
C ILE A 80 1.94 16.61 11.41
N ASP A 81 2.89 17.40 11.90
CA ASP A 81 4.32 17.14 11.73
C ASP A 81 4.76 15.85 12.42
N GLY A 82 4.24 15.61 13.62
CA GLY A 82 4.41 14.37 14.35
C GLY A 82 3.79 13.18 13.61
N ALA A 83 2.62 13.36 12.99
CA ALA A 83 1.98 12.33 12.20
C ALA A 83 2.81 11.96 10.95
N ASN A 84 3.35 12.95 10.24
CA ASN A 84 4.22 12.75 9.09
C ASN A 84 5.54 12.05 9.48
N LYS A 85 6.21 12.53 10.53
CA LYS A 85 7.45 11.90 11.05
C LYS A 85 7.20 10.48 11.53
N GLY A 86 6.08 10.24 12.22
CA GLY A 86 5.65 8.92 12.65
C GLY A 86 5.46 7.97 11.48
N CYS A 87 4.72 8.42 10.47
CA CYS A 87 4.47 7.67 9.25
C CYS A 87 5.76 7.34 8.49
N LEU A 88 6.60 8.34 8.22
CA LEU A 88 7.84 8.15 7.47
C LEU A 88 8.76 7.13 8.17
N ARG A 89 8.96 7.28 9.48
CA ARG A 89 9.75 6.33 10.28
C ARG A 89 9.17 4.92 10.22
N ARG A 90 7.85 4.80 10.29
CA ARG A 90 7.16 3.50 10.21
C ARG A 90 7.40 2.85 8.85
N ILE A 91 7.23 3.57 7.75
CA ILE A 91 7.52 3.07 6.39
C ILE A 91 8.98 2.65 6.28
N GLN A 92 9.91 3.53 6.63
CA GLN A 92 11.35 3.28 6.55
C GLN A 92 11.81 2.08 7.38
N SER A 93 11.24 1.88 8.57
CA SER A 93 11.55 0.72 9.43
C SER A 93 11.20 -0.64 8.81
N ARG A 94 10.42 -0.67 7.73
CA ARG A 94 9.96 -1.90 7.07
C ARG A 94 10.67 -2.19 5.75
N LEU A 95 11.26 -1.17 5.14
CA LEU A 95 11.94 -1.31 3.85
C LEU A 95 12.99 -2.44 3.87
N PRO A 96 13.87 -2.58 4.89
CA PRO A 96 14.86 -3.66 4.89
C PRO A 96 14.26 -5.07 4.83
N ARG A 97 13.12 -5.28 5.52
CA ARG A 97 12.44 -6.57 5.52
C ARG A 97 11.79 -6.86 4.17
N LEU A 98 11.05 -5.90 3.61
CA LEU A 98 10.42 -6.06 2.31
C LEU A 98 11.45 -6.22 1.19
N THR A 99 12.55 -5.48 1.23
CA THR A 99 13.67 -5.64 0.28
C THR A 99 14.21 -7.06 0.31
N LYS A 100 14.50 -7.59 1.51
CA LYS A 100 14.95 -8.98 1.66
C LYS A 100 13.93 -9.99 1.11
N LEU A 101 12.64 -9.79 1.37
CA LEU A 101 11.59 -10.69 0.87
C LEU A 101 11.48 -10.66 -0.66
N PHE A 102 11.60 -9.49 -1.31
CA PHE A 102 11.66 -9.40 -2.78
C PHE A 102 12.91 -10.11 -3.34
N GLN A 103 14.06 -9.91 -2.71
CA GLN A 103 15.32 -10.56 -3.11
C GLN A 103 15.25 -12.09 -2.98
N GLN A 104 14.61 -12.61 -1.93
CA GLN A 104 14.40 -14.05 -1.74
C GLN A 104 13.55 -14.68 -2.85
N GLN A 105 12.71 -13.86 -3.51
CA GLN A 105 11.88 -14.27 -4.64
C GLN A 105 12.55 -13.98 -6.00
N ASN A 106 13.82 -13.57 -6.00
CA ASN A 106 14.56 -13.16 -7.19
C ASN A 106 13.89 -12.02 -7.98
N ILE A 107 13.20 -11.11 -7.29
CA ILE A 107 12.56 -9.95 -7.90
C ILE A 107 13.46 -8.72 -7.76
N ASP A 108 13.84 -8.13 -8.89
CA ASP A 108 14.58 -6.86 -8.93
C ASP A 108 13.63 -5.67 -8.68
N ILE A 109 13.82 -4.96 -7.57
CA ILE A 109 12.96 -3.81 -7.23
C ILE A 109 13.09 -2.71 -8.28
N ALA A 110 14.26 -2.55 -8.91
CA ALA A 110 14.45 -1.54 -9.94
C ALA A 110 13.56 -1.77 -11.18
N GLN A 111 13.24 -3.03 -11.49
CA GLN A 111 12.33 -3.40 -12.58
C GLN A 111 10.86 -3.51 -12.12
N HIS A 112 10.64 -3.58 -10.80
CA HIS A 112 9.34 -3.85 -10.19
C HIS A 112 8.96 -2.81 -9.13
N LYS A 113 9.34 -1.53 -9.34
CA LYS A 113 9.13 -0.43 -8.37
C LYS A 113 7.67 -0.30 -7.95
N THR A 114 6.76 -0.39 -8.92
CA THR A 114 5.31 -0.34 -8.68
C THR A 114 4.85 -1.47 -7.76
N ALA A 115 5.35 -2.69 -7.94
CA ALA A 115 5.02 -3.81 -7.08
C ALA A 115 5.58 -3.61 -5.67
N PHE A 116 6.81 -3.10 -5.55
CA PHE A 116 7.43 -2.80 -4.27
C PHE A 116 6.67 -1.72 -3.48
N ILE A 117 6.27 -0.62 -4.13
CA ILE A 117 5.47 0.43 -3.50
C ILE A 117 4.10 -0.11 -3.07
N ASN A 118 3.47 -0.97 -3.87
CA ASN A 118 2.23 -1.63 -3.47
C ASN A 118 2.41 -2.54 -2.24
N ALA A 119 3.55 -3.22 -2.10
CA ALA A 119 3.86 -4.02 -0.91
C ALA A 119 4.03 -3.14 0.35
N VAL A 120 4.68 -1.98 0.22
CA VAL A 120 4.84 -1.00 1.31
C VAL A 120 3.48 -0.40 1.71
N ASP A 121 2.66 -0.02 0.73
CA ASP A 121 1.30 0.49 0.96
C ASP A 121 0.40 -0.54 1.69
N LEU A 122 0.52 -1.81 1.29
CA LEU A 122 -0.19 -2.92 1.92
C LEU A 122 0.22 -3.12 3.37
N TRP A 123 1.51 -2.91 3.68
CA TRP A 123 2.01 -2.91 5.05
C TRP A 123 1.35 -1.80 5.89
N ASN A 124 1.18 -0.60 5.32
CA ASN A 124 0.55 0.50 6.04
C ASN A 124 -0.90 0.18 6.47
N GLN A 125 -1.58 -0.66 5.70
CA GLN A 125 -2.96 -1.09 5.96
C GLN A 125 -3.07 -2.27 6.92
N ALA A 126 -2.37 -3.37 6.65
CA ALA A 126 -2.68 -4.68 7.24
C ALA A 126 -1.43 -5.49 7.62
N SER A 127 -0.48 -4.88 8.31
CA SER A 127 0.74 -5.57 8.77
C SER A 127 0.53 -6.56 9.93
N PRO A 128 1.42 -7.55 10.11
CA PRO A 128 2.56 -7.90 9.24
C PRO A 128 2.25 -9.01 8.21
N ARG A 129 1.26 -9.88 8.48
CA ARG A 129 1.05 -11.12 7.71
C ARG A 129 0.70 -10.87 6.24
N VAL A 130 -0.16 -9.89 5.97
CA VAL A 130 -0.64 -9.57 4.61
C VAL A 130 0.52 -9.04 3.76
N SER A 131 1.33 -8.15 4.32
CA SER A 131 2.44 -7.51 3.63
C SER A 131 3.67 -8.41 3.44
N ASP A 132 3.95 -9.32 4.39
CA ASP A 132 5.06 -10.28 4.26
C ASP A 132 4.83 -11.31 3.14
N ASN A 133 3.56 -11.67 2.88
CA ASN A 133 3.22 -12.64 1.85
C ASN A 133 3.21 -12.05 0.43
N PHE A 134 3.10 -10.73 0.31
CA PHE A 134 2.97 -10.07 -1.00
C PHE A 134 4.09 -10.47 -1.99
N PRO A 135 5.39 -10.48 -1.62
CA PRO A 135 6.46 -10.77 -2.57
C PRO A 135 6.38 -12.19 -3.14
N GLN A 136 6.06 -13.18 -2.30
CA GLN A 136 5.87 -14.58 -2.75
C GLN A 136 4.69 -14.68 -3.70
N VAL A 137 3.52 -14.15 -3.31
CA VAL A 137 2.31 -14.21 -4.14
C VAL A 137 2.51 -13.47 -5.47
N TYR A 138 3.28 -12.37 -5.44
CA TYR A 138 3.65 -11.63 -6.65
C TYR A 138 4.54 -12.44 -7.58
N ALA A 139 5.60 -13.07 -7.07
CA ALA A 139 6.43 -14.00 -7.86
C ALA A 139 5.61 -15.14 -8.45
N ASP A 140 4.71 -15.75 -7.67
CA ASP A 140 3.86 -16.85 -8.12
C ASP A 140 2.89 -16.42 -9.24
N ASN A 141 2.40 -15.19 -9.20
CA ASN A 141 1.54 -14.65 -10.25
C ASN A 141 2.32 -14.33 -11.52
N ILE A 142 3.52 -13.77 -11.40
CA ILE A 142 4.41 -13.54 -12.55
C ILE A 142 4.81 -14.86 -13.21
N SER A 143 5.16 -15.89 -12.44
CA SER A 143 5.53 -17.21 -12.98
C SER A 143 4.37 -17.92 -13.69
N LYS A 144 3.12 -17.61 -13.32
CA LYS A 144 1.90 -18.05 -14.02
C LYS A 144 1.58 -17.24 -15.28
N GLY A 145 2.43 -16.28 -15.66
CA GLY A 145 2.26 -15.47 -16.88
C GLY A 145 1.26 -14.33 -16.74
N LEU A 146 0.86 -13.94 -15.51
CA LEU A 146 0.05 -12.74 -15.34
C LEU A 146 0.89 -11.51 -15.71
N SER A 147 0.25 -10.52 -16.34
CA SER A 147 0.88 -9.20 -16.51
C SER A 147 1.26 -8.60 -15.15
N ILE A 148 2.30 -7.76 -15.11
CA ILE A 148 2.76 -7.09 -13.89
C ILE A 148 1.59 -6.45 -13.14
N ASP A 149 0.70 -5.77 -13.87
CA ASP A 149 -0.43 -5.07 -13.28
C ASP A 149 -1.44 -6.02 -12.61
N ASN A 150 -1.78 -7.13 -13.28
CA ASN A 150 -2.67 -8.15 -12.74
C ASN A 150 -2.02 -8.92 -11.58
N ALA A 151 -0.72 -9.20 -11.68
CA ALA A 151 0.03 -9.82 -10.60
C ALA A 151 0.03 -8.94 -9.34
N ILE A 152 0.22 -7.62 -9.47
CA ILE A 152 0.10 -6.69 -8.33
C ILE A 152 -1.31 -6.73 -7.75
N ARG A 153 -2.36 -6.56 -8.57
CA ARG A 153 -3.75 -6.61 -8.09
C ARG A 153 -4.04 -7.90 -7.34
N ARG A 154 -3.68 -9.04 -7.92
CA ARG A 154 -3.94 -10.35 -7.33
C ARG A 154 -3.18 -10.54 -6.03
N SER A 155 -1.92 -10.12 -5.96
CA SER A 155 -1.13 -10.18 -4.72
C SER A 155 -1.68 -9.30 -3.60
N ARG A 156 -2.27 -8.15 -3.92
CA ARG A 156 -2.98 -7.35 -2.91
C ARG A 156 -4.22 -8.07 -2.41
N ILE A 157 -5.03 -8.64 -3.29
CA ILE A 157 -6.29 -9.29 -2.92
C ILE A 157 -6.06 -10.56 -2.10
N ASP A 158 -5.19 -11.45 -2.59
CA ASP A 158 -4.94 -12.77 -1.98
C ASP A 158 -4.25 -12.66 -0.62
N ALA A 159 -3.59 -11.53 -0.36
CA ALA A 159 -3.00 -11.27 0.94
C ALA A 159 -4.06 -10.90 2.01
N PHE A 160 -5.22 -10.35 1.63
CA PHE A 160 -6.26 -9.92 2.58
C PHE A 160 -7.14 -11.09 3.06
N ASN A 161 -7.58 -11.02 4.32
CA ASN A 161 -8.49 -12.00 4.90
C ASN A 161 -9.96 -11.53 4.87
N LEU A 162 -10.90 -12.47 5.00
CA LEU A 162 -12.35 -12.19 5.04
C LEU A 162 -12.86 -11.72 6.42
N SER A 163 -11.95 -11.29 7.29
CA SER A 163 -12.20 -10.79 8.65
C SER A 163 -11.87 -9.29 8.79
N ALA A 164 -11.72 -8.58 7.66
CA ALA A 164 -11.43 -7.15 7.61
C ALA A 164 -12.68 -6.28 7.88
N ASP A 165 -13.29 -6.41 9.07
CA ASP A 165 -14.58 -5.77 9.39
C ASP A 165 -14.58 -4.24 9.25
N GLY A 166 -13.44 -3.58 9.52
CA GLY A 166 -13.28 -2.14 9.29
C GLY A 166 -13.50 -1.76 7.81
N LEU A 167 -12.89 -2.50 6.88
CA LEU A 167 -13.07 -2.31 5.44
C LEU A 167 -14.52 -2.63 5.03
N PHE A 168 -15.10 -3.70 5.54
CA PHE A 168 -16.48 -4.06 5.19
C PHE A 168 -17.49 -3.01 5.66
N ASN A 169 -17.25 -2.33 6.78
CA ASN A 169 -18.09 -1.22 7.21
C ASN A 169 -17.99 -0.01 6.26
N ILE A 170 -16.79 0.27 5.75
CA ILE A 170 -16.58 1.31 4.73
C ILE A 170 -17.33 0.92 3.44
N CYS A 171 -17.12 -0.28 2.92
CA CYS A 171 -17.78 -0.77 1.71
C CYS A 171 -19.32 -0.76 1.79
N ALA A 172 -19.87 -0.98 2.99
CA ALA A 172 -21.30 -1.00 3.19
C ALA A 172 -21.94 0.40 3.34
N ARG A 173 -21.14 1.45 3.49
CA ARG A 173 -21.60 2.83 3.71
C ARG A 173 -21.27 3.76 2.54
N GLU A 174 -20.06 3.68 1.99
CA GLU A 174 -19.63 4.68 1.01
C GLU A 174 -20.28 4.44 -0.36
N PRO A 175 -20.86 5.47 -1.01
CA PRO A 175 -21.59 5.32 -2.27
C PRO A 175 -20.80 4.63 -3.39
N PHE A 176 -19.48 4.86 -3.43
CA PHE A 176 -18.59 4.23 -4.41
C PHE A 176 -18.66 2.69 -4.36
N TYR A 177 -18.66 2.11 -3.15
CA TYR A 177 -18.70 0.66 -2.96
C TYR A 177 -20.13 0.12 -3.01
N VAL A 178 -21.08 0.82 -2.39
CA VAL A 178 -22.49 0.40 -2.31
C VAL A 178 -23.07 0.16 -3.71
N SER A 179 -22.86 1.10 -4.64
CA SER A 179 -23.32 0.97 -6.03
C SER A 179 -22.70 -0.23 -6.76
N ARG A 180 -21.40 -0.50 -6.53
CA ARG A 180 -20.65 -1.57 -7.21
C ARG A 180 -20.87 -2.96 -6.60
N LEU A 181 -21.37 -3.02 -5.38
CA LEU A 181 -21.63 -4.27 -4.66
C LEU A 181 -23.13 -4.62 -4.62
N ALA A 182 -23.98 -3.84 -5.28
CA ALA A 182 -25.44 -3.95 -5.22
C ALA A 182 -25.97 -5.32 -5.69
N SER A 183 -25.27 -5.99 -6.59
CA SER A 183 -25.63 -7.32 -7.10
C SER A 183 -25.31 -8.47 -6.14
N TYR A 184 -24.54 -8.23 -5.08
CA TYR A 184 -24.14 -9.24 -4.12
C TYR A 184 -24.93 -9.12 -2.82
N ARG A 185 -25.31 -10.26 -2.23
CA ARG A 185 -25.91 -10.27 -0.89
C ARG A 185 -24.93 -9.65 0.11
N ARG A 186 -25.35 -8.57 0.78
CA ARG A 186 -24.51 -7.82 1.74
C ARG A 186 -23.84 -8.75 2.76
N TYR A 187 -22.53 -8.55 2.99
CA TYR A 187 -21.66 -9.34 3.88
C TYR A 187 -21.50 -10.84 3.55
N SER A 188 -22.06 -11.34 2.45
CA SER A 188 -21.73 -12.68 1.95
C SER A 188 -20.24 -12.80 1.61
N THR A 189 -19.75 -14.04 1.48
CA THR A 189 -18.37 -14.32 1.06
C THR A 189 -18.01 -13.60 -0.24
N ASP A 190 -18.90 -13.62 -1.23
CA ASP A 190 -18.67 -12.97 -2.52
C ASP A 190 -18.69 -11.44 -2.39
N TRP A 191 -19.62 -10.90 -1.60
CA TRP A 191 -19.63 -9.47 -1.31
C TRP A 191 -18.33 -9.02 -0.64
N LYS A 192 -17.82 -9.77 0.34
CA LYS A 192 -16.57 -9.46 1.05
C LYS A 192 -15.36 -9.53 0.13
N ARG A 193 -15.28 -10.56 -0.72
CA ARG A 193 -14.21 -10.70 -1.72
C ARG A 193 -14.21 -9.55 -2.73
N ASN A 194 -15.39 -9.17 -3.24
CA ASN A 194 -15.52 -8.06 -4.16
C ASN A 194 -15.23 -6.70 -3.49
N CYS A 195 -15.59 -6.53 -2.22
CA CYS A 195 -15.22 -5.33 -1.45
C CYS A 195 -13.68 -5.21 -1.32
N ILE A 196 -12.98 -6.29 -0.97
CA ILE A 196 -11.51 -6.32 -0.91
C ILE A 196 -10.92 -5.97 -2.28
N ASP A 197 -11.41 -6.60 -3.35
CA ASP A 197 -10.94 -6.33 -4.70
C ASP A 197 -11.13 -4.85 -5.09
N LEU A 198 -12.32 -4.28 -4.86
CA LEU A 198 -12.59 -2.88 -5.17
C LEU A 198 -11.65 -1.91 -4.45
N ASP A 199 -11.47 -2.08 -3.13
CA ASP A 199 -10.60 -1.18 -2.37
C ASP A 199 -9.11 -1.38 -2.72
N GLN A 200 -8.65 -2.62 -2.84
CA GLN A 200 -7.25 -2.90 -3.17
C GLN A 200 -6.90 -2.49 -4.59
N ASN A 201 -7.83 -2.64 -5.54
CA ASN A 201 -7.66 -2.17 -6.90
C ASN A 201 -7.68 -0.63 -6.98
N ARG A 202 -8.53 0.05 -6.19
CA ARG A 202 -8.53 1.52 -6.09
C ARG A 202 -7.16 2.03 -5.63
N ARG A 203 -6.57 1.42 -4.60
CA ARG A 203 -5.24 1.82 -4.09
C ARG A 203 -4.12 1.54 -5.08
N ARG A 204 -4.14 0.39 -5.75
CA ARG A 204 -3.20 0.08 -6.85
C ARG A 204 -3.26 1.14 -7.95
N LEU A 205 -4.46 1.49 -8.41
CA LEU A 205 -4.64 2.49 -9.46
C LEU A 205 -4.15 3.87 -9.04
N ALA A 206 -4.40 4.27 -7.79
CA ALA A 206 -3.87 5.49 -7.19
C ALA A 206 -2.33 5.53 -7.14
N ILE A 207 -1.68 4.40 -6.82
CA ILE A 207 -0.21 4.30 -6.87
C ILE A 207 0.27 4.42 -8.31
N ASN A 208 -0.33 3.67 -9.23
CA ASN A 208 0.06 3.67 -10.64
C ASN A 208 -0.09 5.06 -11.28
N SER A 209 -1.11 5.84 -10.94
CA SER A 209 -1.31 7.19 -11.48
C SER A 209 -0.18 8.13 -11.09
N VAL A 210 0.24 8.12 -9.82
CA VAL A 210 1.36 8.93 -9.33
C VAL A 210 2.66 8.56 -10.04
N LEU A 211 2.97 7.27 -10.13
CA LEU A 211 4.23 6.81 -10.72
C LEU A 211 4.29 7.13 -12.21
N THR A 212 3.17 6.97 -12.93
CA THR A 212 3.05 7.35 -14.34
C THR A 212 3.29 8.85 -14.52
N ASN A 213 2.63 9.69 -13.71
CA ASN A 213 2.76 11.14 -13.75
C ASN A 213 4.20 11.61 -13.47
N ARG A 214 4.91 10.89 -12.59
CA ARG A 214 6.29 11.22 -12.18
C ARG A 214 7.37 10.54 -13.02
N GLY A 215 7.01 9.80 -14.08
CA GLY A 215 7.97 9.11 -14.94
C GLY A 215 8.69 7.93 -14.24
N VAL A 216 8.17 7.45 -13.12
CA VAL A 216 8.68 6.27 -12.43
C VAL A 216 8.15 5.03 -13.14
N LYS A 217 8.99 4.45 -14.00
CA LYS A 217 8.76 3.16 -14.64
C LYS A 217 9.45 2.05 -13.84
#